data_AF-A0A8H7K5D7-F1
#
_entry.id   AF-A0A8H7K5D7-F1
#
_cell.length_a   1.000
_cell.length_b   1.000
_cell.length_c   1.000
_cell.angle_alpha   90.00
_cell.angle_beta   90.00
_cell.angle_gamma   90.00
#
_symmetry.space_group_name_H-M   'P 1'
#
loop_
_entity.id
_entity.type
_entity.pdbx_description
1 polymer ?
#
loop_
_entity_poly.entity_id
_entity_poly.type
_entity_poly.pdbx_seq_one_letter_code
_entity_poly.pdbx_strand_id
1 'polypeptide(L)'
;MVRKVLSIVLAANQPLTLKELNIATNIDYETKSLEDIDLEDEDDFKKRIRSWCGLFILISQGHVYFLHQTAREFLIANSSSTSPVAPFPTRKWEHSITTQSAQAVLAELCVLYLALAHPEVIPAADEHNDMVKFMDQQPFFVYSALNWGLTSAMLTLPRTPLSYPLF
;
A
#
# COMPACT_ATOMS: atom_id res chain seq x y z
N MET A 1 11.91 3.69 -5.40
CA MET A 1 10.81 4.40 -4.70
C MET A 1 9.51 4.46 -5.48
N VAL A 2 9.47 4.97 -6.72
CA VAL A 2 8.21 5.08 -7.50
C VAL A 2 7.42 3.77 -7.59
N ARG A 3 8.07 2.62 -7.84
CA ARG A 3 7.41 1.30 -7.84
C ARG A 3 6.81 0.92 -6.48
N LYS A 4 7.50 1.22 -5.38
CA LYS A 4 7.00 0.95 -4.01
C LYS A 4 5.73 1.77 -3.75
N VAL A 5 5.77 3.07 -4.04
CA VAL A 5 4.60 3.97 -3.94
C VAL A 5 3.42 3.46 -4.76
N LEU A 6 3.64 3.16 -6.05
CA LEU A 6 2.57 2.70 -6.92
C LEU A 6 2.02 1.34 -6.47
N SER A 7 2.87 0.39 -6.06
CA SER A 7 2.43 -0.89 -5.50
C SER A 7 1.56 -0.72 -4.25
N ILE A 8 1.96 0.17 -3.33
CA ILE A 8 1.20 0.47 -2.12
C ILE A 8 -0.18 1.04 -2.49
N VAL A 9 -0.23 2.09 -3.32
CA VAL A 9 -1.49 2.75 -3.72
C VAL A 9 -2.37 1.80 -4.55
N LEU A 10 -1.78 0.89 -5.33
CA LEU A 10 -2.49 -0.11 -6.14
C LEU A 10 -3.16 -1.19 -5.30
N ALA A 11 -2.46 -1.65 -4.27
CA ALA A 11 -2.93 -2.67 -3.34
C ALA A 11 -3.84 -2.11 -2.25
N ALA A 12 -3.82 -0.80 -2.04
CA ALA A 12 -4.63 -0.16 -1.03
C ALA A 12 -6.13 -0.35 -1.31
N ASN A 13 -6.87 -0.85 -0.32
CA ASN A 13 -8.32 -1.01 -0.40
C ASN A 13 -9.06 0.31 -0.18
N GLN A 14 -8.39 1.26 0.47
CA GLN A 14 -8.88 2.60 0.75
C GLN A 14 -7.79 3.64 0.43
N PRO A 15 -8.16 4.90 0.17
CA PRO A 15 -7.18 5.96 -0.09
C PRO A 15 -6.28 6.16 1.12
N LEU A 16 -4.97 6.07 0.93
CA LEU A 16 -3.99 6.35 1.97
C LEU A 16 -3.80 7.87 2.09
N THR A 17 -3.70 8.36 3.32
CA THR A 17 -3.25 9.72 3.61
C THR A 17 -1.77 9.89 3.24
N LEU A 18 -1.35 11.14 3.05
CA LEU A 18 0.06 11.47 2.81
C LEU A 18 0.97 10.98 3.94
N LYS A 19 0.52 11.12 5.20
CA LYS A 19 1.26 10.63 6.38
C LYS A 19 1.43 9.12 6.35
N GLU A 20 0.34 8.38 6.13
CA GLU A 20 0.37 6.91 6.04
C GLU A 20 1.30 6.43 4.93
N LEU A 21 1.20 7.06 3.75
CA LEU A 21 2.02 6.69 2.62
C LEU A 21 3.50 7.04 2.84
N ASN A 22 3.80 8.16 3.50
CA ASN A 22 5.16 8.58 3.85
C ASN A 22 5.83 7.53 4.75
N ILE A 23 5.14 7.13 5.81
CA ILE A 23 5.54 6.06 6.72
C ILE A 23 5.76 4.74 5.95
N ALA A 24 4.74 4.26 5.23
CA ALA A 24 4.80 3.00 4.50
C ALA A 24 5.94 2.98 3.47
N THR A 25 6.29 4.14 2.88
CA THR A 25 7.38 4.21 1.91
C THR A 25 8.76 4.18 2.55
N ASN A 26 8.91 4.69 3.76
CA ASN A 26 10.20 4.81 4.45
C ASN A 26 10.50 3.63 5.40
N ILE A 27 9.51 2.81 5.74
CA ILE A 27 9.75 1.58 6.53
C ILE A 27 10.44 0.49 5.72
N ASP A 28 11.39 -0.17 6.36
CA ASP A 28 12.07 -1.38 5.90
C ASP A 28 12.45 -2.29 7.08
N TYR A 29 13.17 -3.38 6.80
CA TYR A 29 13.63 -4.35 7.81
C TYR A 29 14.75 -3.84 8.72
N GLU A 30 15.44 -2.75 8.33
CA GLU A 30 16.52 -2.15 9.11
C GLU A 30 15.97 -1.10 10.09
N THR A 31 14.71 -0.70 9.91
CA THR A 31 13.99 0.22 10.80
C THR A 31 13.80 -0.42 12.17
N LYS A 32 14.30 0.25 13.22
CA LYS A 32 14.28 -0.27 14.61
C LYS A 32 13.17 0.32 15.48
N SER A 33 12.78 1.55 15.20
CA SER A 33 11.68 2.27 15.88
C SER A 33 10.95 3.14 14.87
N LEU A 34 9.67 3.45 15.13
CA LEU A 34 8.92 4.41 14.34
C LEU A 34 9.49 5.83 14.44
N GLU A 35 10.20 6.14 15.52
CA GLU A 35 10.87 7.42 15.74
C GLU A 35 12.14 7.59 14.88
N ASP A 36 12.73 6.48 14.45
CA ASP A 36 13.92 6.46 13.58
C ASP A 36 13.56 6.63 12.09
N ILE A 37 12.27 6.64 11.75
CA ILE A 37 11.82 6.84 10.37
C ILE A 37 12.03 8.31 10.01
N ASP A 38 12.88 8.55 8.99
CA ASP A 38 13.09 9.88 8.42
C ASP A 38 11.86 10.32 7.61
N LEU A 39 10.87 10.85 8.33
CA LEU A 39 9.63 11.36 7.76
C LEU A 39 9.81 12.79 7.31
N GLU A 40 9.51 13.02 6.04
CA GLU A 40 9.48 14.38 5.51
C GLU A 40 8.20 15.12 5.85
N ASP A 41 8.30 16.46 5.77
CA ASP A 41 7.14 17.32 5.77
C ASP A 41 6.17 16.93 4.64
N GLU A 42 4.87 16.99 4.94
CA GLU A 42 3.83 16.56 4.02
C GLU A 42 3.83 17.34 2.70
N ASP A 43 4.17 18.63 2.71
CA ASP A 43 4.21 19.42 1.48
C ASP A 43 5.37 19.02 0.58
N ASP A 44 6.51 18.67 1.16
CA ASP A 44 7.68 18.19 0.41
C ASP A 44 7.46 16.76 -0.11
N PHE A 45 6.90 15.89 0.72
CA PHE A 45 6.50 14.55 0.30
C PHE A 45 5.46 14.59 -0.83
N LYS A 46 4.47 15.49 -0.74
CA LYS A 46 3.46 15.73 -1.78
C LYS A 46 4.08 16.20 -3.09
N LYS A 47 5.01 17.17 -3.06
CA LYS A 47 5.74 17.61 -4.26
C LYS A 47 6.48 16.46 -4.91
N ARG A 48 7.09 15.60 -4.09
CA ARG A 48 7.84 14.44 -4.57
C ARG A 48 6.95 13.37 -5.20
N ILE A 49 5.82 13.02 -4.57
CA ILE A 49 4.84 12.11 -5.16
C ILE A 49 4.34 12.66 -6.49
N ARG A 50 4.04 13.96 -6.58
CA ARG A 50 3.65 14.60 -7.84
C ARG A 50 4.77 14.52 -8.89
N SER A 51 6.03 14.69 -8.49
CA SER A 51 7.16 14.54 -9.41
C SER A 51 7.33 13.10 -9.90
N TRP A 52 7.05 12.10 -9.06
CA TRP A 52 7.22 10.68 -9.39
C TRP A 52 6.06 10.09 -10.18
N CYS A 53 4.84 10.47 -9.80
CA CYS A 53 3.61 9.80 -10.20
C CYS A 53 2.55 10.76 -10.75
N GLY A 54 2.89 12.02 -11.06
CA GLY A 54 1.92 13.09 -11.33
C GLY A 54 0.93 12.85 -12.48
N LEU A 55 1.19 11.87 -13.36
CA LEU A 55 0.25 11.46 -14.41
C LEU A 55 -0.73 10.37 -13.95
N PHE A 56 -0.40 9.66 -12.88
CA PHE A 56 -1.18 8.54 -12.36
C PHE A 56 -1.90 8.87 -11.05
N ILE A 57 -1.40 9.83 -10.27
CA ILE A 57 -1.86 10.09 -8.91
C ILE A 57 -2.47 11.48 -8.76
N LEU A 58 -3.61 11.54 -8.06
CA LEU A 58 -4.29 12.73 -7.58
C LEU A 58 -4.18 12.79 -6.05
N ILE A 59 -3.88 13.97 -5.50
CA ILE A 59 -3.84 14.20 -4.05
C ILE A 59 -4.94 15.20 -3.71
N SER A 60 -5.93 14.77 -2.93
CA SER A 60 -7.10 15.56 -2.54
C SER A 60 -7.37 15.40 -1.06
N GLN A 61 -7.60 16.50 -0.34
CA GLN A 61 -7.86 16.51 1.12
C GLN A 61 -6.88 15.64 1.94
N GLY A 62 -5.59 15.68 1.60
CA GLY A 62 -4.56 14.90 2.30
C GLY A 62 -4.52 13.41 1.93
N HIS A 63 -5.41 12.93 1.05
CA HIS A 63 -5.48 11.53 0.61
C HIS A 63 -4.97 11.37 -0.82
N VAL A 64 -4.41 10.19 -1.09
CA VAL A 64 -3.77 9.82 -2.36
C VAL A 64 -4.65 8.86 -3.14
N TYR A 65 -4.96 9.23 -4.38
CA TYR A 65 -5.86 8.51 -5.29
C TYR A 65 -5.18 8.27 -6.64
N PHE A 66 -5.67 7.29 -7.40
CA PHE A 66 -5.40 7.27 -8.83
C PHE A 66 -6.23 8.32 -9.55
N LEU A 67 -5.60 9.03 -10.49
CA LEU A 67 -6.26 10.05 -11.30
C LEU A 67 -7.35 9.43 -12.21
N HIS A 68 -7.10 8.23 -12.73
CA HIS A 68 -8.05 7.49 -13.56
C HIS A 68 -8.08 6.00 -13.20
N GLN A 69 -9.24 5.36 -13.32
CA GLN A 69 -9.36 3.90 -13.17
C GLN A 69 -8.44 3.15 -14.17
N THR A 70 -8.27 3.70 -15.38
CA THR A 70 -7.38 3.14 -16.40
C THR A 70 -5.90 3.19 -16.01
N ALA A 71 -5.48 4.10 -15.13
CA ALA A 71 -4.12 4.09 -14.56
C ALA A 71 -3.88 2.83 -13.73
N ARG A 72 -4.89 2.41 -12.97
CA ARG A 72 -4.87 1.17 -12.19
C ARG A 72 -4.75 -0.04 -13.10
N GLU A 73 -5.59 -0.09 -14.14
CA GLU A 73 -5.63 -1.19 -15.12
C GLU A 73 -4.35 -1.27 -15.97
N PHE A 74 -3.77 -0.13 -16.33
CA PHE A 74 -2.52 -0.05 -17.09
C PHE A 74 -1.32 -0.60 -16.32
N LEU A 75 -1.29 -0.38 -15.00
CA LEU A 75 -0.20 -0.84 -14.13
C LEU A 75 -0.33 -2.32 -13.77
N ILE A 76 -1.56 -2.85 -13.68
CA ILE A 76 -1.82 -4.24 -13.32
C ILE A 76 -1.44 -5.18 -14.47
N ALA A 77 -0.52 -6.10 -14.20
CA ALA A 77 -0.31 -7.28 -15.03
C ALA A 77 -1.43 -8.29 -14.77
N ASN A 78 -2.42 -8.37 -15.65
CA ASN A 78 -3.51 -9.33 -15.50
C ASN A 78 -3.00 -10.72 -15.91
N SER A 79 -3.00 -11.70 -15.00
CA SER A 79 -2.57 -13.08 -15.28
C SER A 79 -3.43 -13.82 -16.31
N SER A 80 -4.54 -13.21 -16.75
CA SER A 80 -5.48 -13.74 -17.73
C SER A 80 -5.47 -12.98 -19.08
N SER A 81 -4.60 -11.97 -19.24
CA SER A 81 -4.45 -11.28 -20.52
C SER A 81 -3.39 -11.98 -21.36
N THR A 82 -3.84 -12.89 -22.23
CA THR A 82 -3.10 -13.27 -23.43
C THR A 82 -3.09 -12.07 -24.37
N SER A 83 -2.26 -11.07 -24.09
CA SER A 83 -1.96 -10.01 -25.06
C SER A 83 -0.83 -10.49 -25.97
N PRO A 84 -0.99 -10.43 -27.30
CA PRO A 84 0.03 -10.89 -28.23
C PRO A 84 1.30 -10.09 -28.01
N VAL A 85 2.42 -10.81 -27.85
CA VAL A 85 3.76 -10.27 -27.69
C VAL A 85 4.01 -9.20 -28.74
N ALA A 86 3.96 -7.93 -28.34
CA ALA A 86 4.40 -6.84 -29.19
C ALA A 86 5.93 -6.94 -29.37
N PRO A 87 6.48 -6.78 -30.60
CA PRO A 87 7.90 -7.07 -30.88
C PRO A 87 8.91 -6.06 -30.28
N PHE A 88 8.47 -5.13 -29.42
CA PHE A 88 9.26 -3.99 -29.00
C PHE A 88 9.34 -3.88 -27.47
N PRO A 89 10.54 -4.00 -26.86
CA PRO A 89 10.73 -3.90 -25.42
C PRO A 89 10.82 -2.43 -25.01
N THR A 90 9.69 -1.71 -25.00
CA THR A 90 9.71 -0.26 -24.66
C THR A 90 8.68 0.19 -23.64
N ARG A 91 7.84 -0.70 -23.11
CA ARG A 91 6.81 -0.33 -22.13
C ARG A 91 7.15 -0.81 -20.73
N LYS A 92 8.18 -0.20 -20.12
CA LYS A 92 8.75 -0.56 -18.80
C LYS A 92 7.75 -0.54 -17.62
N TRP A 93 6.55 0.01 -17.80
CA TRP A 93 5.54 0.22 -16.76
C TRP A 93 4.21 -0.50 -17.03
N GLU A 94 3.87 -0.78 -18.29
CA GLU A 94 2.65 -1.52 -18.65
C GLU A 94 2.81 -2.97 -18.18
N HIS A 95 1.83 -3.48 -17.42
CA HIS A 95 1.88 -4.83 -16.83
C HIS A 95 3.15 -5.11 -16.01
N SER A 96 3.71 -4.10 -15.34
CA SER A 96 4.96 -4.24 -14.58
C SER A 96 4.76 -4.65 -13.12
N ILE A 97 3.54 -4.52 -12.58
CA ILE A 97 3.20 -4.84 -11.20
C ILE A 97 2.05 -5.84 -11.20
N THR A 98 2.28 -7.04 -10.67
CA THR A 98 1.20 -8.01 -10.48
C THR A 98 0.40 -7.63 -9.24
N THR A 99 -0.92 -7.84 -9.26
CA THR A 99 -1.79 -7.59 -8.09
C THR A 99 -1.25 -8.29 -6.84
N GLN A 100 -0.78 -9.53 -6.99
CA GLN A 100 -0.19 -10.31 -5.89
C GLN A 100 1.08 -9.66 -5.34
N SER A 101 1.98 -9.17 -6.21
CA SER A 101 3.20 -8.49 -5.76
C SER A 101 2.90 -7.19 -5.03
N ALA A 102 1.92 -6.41 -5.50
CA ALA A 102 1.50 -5.18 -4.84
C ALA A 102 0.89 -5.46 -3.46
N GLN A 103 0.03 -6.47 -3.38
CA GLN A 103 -0.60 -6.91 -2.14
C GLN A 103 0.42 -7.45 -1.14
N ALA A 104 1.40 -8.23 -1.59
CA ALA A 104 2.47 -8.74 -0.76
C ALA A 104 3.30 -7.59 -0.16
N VAL A 105 3.69 -6.61 -0.98
CA VAL A 105 4.42 -5.42 -0.51
C VAL A 105 3.61 -4.66 0.54
N LEU A 106 2.30 -4.46 0.32
CA LEU A 106 1.47 -3.77 1.31
C LEU A 106 1.34 -4.58 2.61
N ALA A 107 1.12 -5.89 2.52
CA ALA A 107 1.02 -6.79 3.68
C ALA A 107 2.28 -6.75 4.53
N GLU A 108 3.44 -6.85 3.88
CA GLU A 108 4.75 -6.82 4.50
C GLU A 108 4.98 -5.52 5.26
N LEU A 109 4.66 -4.37 4.66
CA LEU A 109 4.76 -3.07 5.31
C LEU A 109 3.79 -2.93 6.49
N CYS A 110 2.57 -3.46 6.39
CA CYS A 110 1.61 -3.48 7.51
C CYS A 110 2.15 -4.31 8.68
N VAL A 111 2.71 -5.50 8.40
CA VAL A 111 3.28 -6.37 9.44
C VAL A 111 4.52 -5.74 10.07
N LEU A 112 5.41 -5.16 9.27
CA LEU A 112 6.59 -4.44 9.76
C LEU A 112 6.17 -3.27 10.65
N TYR A 113 5.21 -2.46 10.20
CA TYR A 113 4.68 -1.36 11.02
C TYR A 113 4.11 -1.86 12.35
N LEU A 114 3.27 -2.91 12.32
CA LEU A 114 2.67 -3.46 13.53
C LEU A 114 3.71 -4.07 14.49
N ALA A 115 4.79 -4.65 13.96
CA ALA A 115 5.89 -5.16 14.78
C ALA A 115 6.68 -4.03 15.46
N LEU A 116 6.79 -2.86 14.81
CA LEU A 116 7.43 -1.66 15.35
C LEU A 116 6.51 -0.86 16.29
N ALA A 117 5.20 -0.92 16.06
CA ALA A 117 4.20 -0.33 16.93
C ALA A 117 4.12 -1.14 18.23
N HIS A 118 4.96 -0.79 19.20
CA HIS A 118 5.03 -1.47 20.49
C HIS A 118 3.65 -1.54 21.18
N PRO A 119 3.21 -2.73 21.65
CA PRO A 119 1.90 -2.90 22.29
C PRO A 119 1.77 -2.21 23.66
N GLU A 120 2.87 -1.73 24.26
CA GLU A 120 2.87 -1.03 25.56
C GLU A 120 2.28 0.39 25.49
N VAL A 121 2.05 0.92 24.29
CA VAL A 121 1.55 2.29 24.07
C VAL A 121 0.06 2.34 23.74
N ILE A 122 -0.62 1.19 23.60
CA ILE A 122 -2.08 1.18 23.40
C ILE A 122 -2.72 1.65 24.71
N PRO A 123 -3.33 2.85 24.76
CA PRO A 123 -3.96 3.34 25.96
C PRO A 123 -5.09 2.38 26.36
N ALA A 124 -5.32 2.21 27.67
CA ALA A 124 -6.54 1.56 28.12
C ALA A 124 -7.74 2.25 27.46
N ALA A 125 -8.70 1.47 26.94
CA ALA A 125 -9.83 1.97 26.16
C ALA A 125 -10.75 2.96 26.91
N ASP A 126 -10.46 3.19 28.19
CA ASP A 126 -11.25 3.97 29.13
C ASP A 126 -11.03 5.49 28.95
N GLU A 127 -9.95 5.91 28.26
CA GLU A 127 -9.63 7.32 28.00
C GLU A 127 -9.70 7.68 26.50
N HIS A 128 -10.86 8.17 26.06
CA HIS A 128 -11.10 8.57 24.65
C HIS A 128 -10.04 9.55 24.10
N ASN A 129 -9.56 10.47 24.94
CA ASN A 129 -8.56 11.47 24.54
C ASN A 129 -7.17 10.85 24.28
N ASP A 130 -6.80 9.82 25.05
CA ASP A 130 -5.52 9.12 24.87
C ASP A 130 -5.56 8.24 23.63
N MET A 131 -6.70 7.60 23.34
CA MET A 131 -6.91 6.86 22.09
C MET A 131 -6.80 7.75 20.85
N VAL A 132 -7.40 8.95 20.88
CA VAL A 132 -7.30 9.92 19.77
C VAL A 132 -5.86 10.38 19.58
N LYS A 133 -5.15 10.71 20.68
CA LYS A 133 -3.74 11.10 20.63
C LYS A 133 -2.83 9.99 20.12
N PHE A 134 -3.09 8.73 20.53
CA PHE A 134 -2.38 7.56 20.02
C PHE A 134 -2.59 7.40 18.50
N MET A 135 -3.83 7.52 18.02
CA MET A 135 -4.14 7.46 16.58
C MET A 135 -3.47 8.58 15.79
N ASP A 136 -3.41 9.81 16.32
CA ASP A 136 -2.70 10.93 15.70
C ASP A 136 -1.18 10.71 15.62
N GLN A 137 -0.62 10.05 16.63
CA GLN A 137 0.81 9.68 16.67
C GLN A 137 1.13 8.47 15.80
N GLN A 138 0.12 7.68 15.43
CA GLN A 138 0.27 6.40 14.74
C GLN A 138 -0.66 6.29 13.53
N PRO A 139 -0.53 7.20 12.54
CA PRO A 139 -1.52 7.35 11.49
C PRO A 139 -1.65 6.10 10.59
N PHE A 140 -0.61 5.25 10.52
CA PHE A 140 -0.65 4.01 9.74
C PHE A 140 -1.10 2.76 10.53
N PHE A 141 -1.30 2.88 11.85
CA PHE A 141 -1.63 1.75 12.72
C PHE A 141 -2.99 1.14 12.40
N VAL A 142 -4.04 1.96 12.36
CA VAL A 142 -5.41 1.51 12.11
C VAL A 142 -5.51 0.88 10.73
N TYR A 143 -4.90 1.52 9.72
CA TYR A 143 -4.85 0.98 8.38
C TYR A 143 -4.13 -0.38 8.35
N SER A 144 -2.96 -0.48 8.97
CA SER A 144 -2.18 -1.72 9.03
C SER A 144 -2.95 -2.84 9.71
N ALA A 145 -3.54 -2.57 10.87
CA ALA A 145 -4.30 -3.53 11.67
C ALA A 145 -5.57 -4.04 10.98
N LEU A 146 -6.20 -3.24 10.12
CA LEU A 146 -7.37 -3.67 9.34
C LEU A 146 -7.00 -4.44 8.08
N ASN A 147 -5.84 -4.14 7.48
CA ASN A 147 -5.51 -4.65 6.15
C ASN A 147 -4.50 -5.82 6.16
N TRP A 148 -3.68 -6.02 7.20
CA TRP A 148 -2.68 -7.10 7.24
C TRP A 148 -3.29 -8.51 7.05
N GLY A 149 -4.46 -8.75 7.63
CA GLY A 149 -5.21 -10.03 7.51
C GLY A 149 -5.86 -10.23 6.14
N LEU A 150 -6.38 -9.16 5.53
CA LEU A 150 -7.03 -9.22 4.22
C LEU A 150 -6.02 -9.49 3.10
N THR A 151 -4.82 -8.92 3.18
CA THR A 151 -3.75 -9.18 2.21
C THR A 151 -3.09 -10.54 2.41
N SER A 152 -2.96 -11.04 3.65
CA SER A 152 -2.35 -12.35 3.92
C SER A 152 -3.29 -13.52 3.58
N ALA A 153 -4.60 -13.38 3.78
CA ALA A 153 -5.60 -14.38 3.39
C ALA A 153 -5.72 -14.56 1.86
N MET A 154 -5.52 -13.49 1.07
CA MET A 154 -5.48 -13.60 -0.40
C MET A 154 -4.23 -14.31 -0.94
N LEU A 155 -3.14 -14.35 -0.17
CA LEU A 155 -1.90 -15.04 -0.54
C LEU A 155 -1.89 -16.52 -0.16
N THR A 156 -2.79 -16.96 0.74
CA THR A 156 -2.82 -18.32 1.30
C THR A 156 -3.95 -19.20 0.77
N LEU A 157 -4.89 -18.66 0.00
CA LEU A 157 -5.91 -19.47 -0.66
C LEU A 157 -5.36 -20.04 -1.98
N PRO A 158 -5.14 -21.37 -2.09
CA PRO A 158 -4.98 -21.97 -3.41
C PRO A 158 -6.29 -21.72 -4.18
N ARG A 159 -6.20 -21.00 -5.30
CA ARG A 159 -7.27 -21.00 -6.31
C ARG A 159 -7.30 -22.40 -6.93
N THR A 160 -7.91 -23.36 -6.24
CA THR A 160 -8.35 -24.58 -6.89
C THR A 160 -9.48 -24.18 -7.83
N PRO A 161 -9.37 -24.43 -9.15
CA PRO A 161 -10.53 -24.33 -10.01
C PRO A 161 -11.53 -25.37 -9.53
N LEU A 162 -12.72 -24.91 -9.12
CA LEU A 162 -13.86 -25.80 -8.91
C LEU A 162 -14.22 -26.43 -10.26
N SER A 163 -13.56 -27.53 -10.60
CA SER A 163 -14.02 -28.46 -11.60
C SER A 163 -15.28 -29.12 -11.04
N TYR A 164 -16.44 -28.61 -11.43
CA TYR A 164 -17.70 -29.32 -11.26
C TYR A 164 -17.66 -30.59 -12.12
N PRO A 165 -17.86 -31.79 -11.58
CA PRO A 165 -18.14 -32.95 -12.41
C PRO A 165 -19.58 -32.81 -12.93
N LEU A 166 -19.71 -32.68 -14.25
CA LEU A 166 -20.96 -33.00 -14.94
C LEU A 166 -21.12 -34.52 -14.91
N PHE A 167 -21.99 -35.03 -14.03
CA PHE A 167 -22.74 -36.27 -14.23
C PHE A 167 -24.06 -36.18 -13.49
#